data_AF-A0A7V9HYY8-F1
#
_entry.id   AF-A0A7V9HYY8-F1
#
_cell.length_a   1.000
_cell.length_b   1.000
_cell.length_c   1.000
_cell.angle_alpha   90.00
_cell.angle_beta   90.00
_cell.angle_gamma   90.00
#
_symmetry.space_group_name_H-M   'P 1'
#
loop_
_entity.id
_entity.type
_entity.pdbx_description
1 polymer ?
#
loop_
_entity_poly.entity_id
_entity_poly.type
_entity_poly.pdbx_seq_one_letter_code
_entity_poly.pdbx_strand_id
1 'polypeptide(L)'
;MSLIAAVAGCKAITNRQDVRPLVLRDVPAQRLAYRFEADMGIPAELQTPEPNEKLASIQADFTTRRPDDALLRTVASPDGQRALALYGTEDEPSPAFRIDLYAIDGRFLRNLIPPTLSCVFPETVAWTSGGNFITFIAHKSVKPAPTPTPPIDLAPEPDSSQLPAPSVAPAFPSVAAFNTEQIYICNRDGYDLRPLTAREGLIYFYYSWAPDNHALVALACKENEWDAREKSFRLPAGRPRLIAIDGNERLLDDQITETLPVWSLDSSKVATAFETHLAIYDAATNKPTQALIPLRDALVAASIAYEEKNASGKKKSDDNKDKLEPARTSQGPPPSFNPIVRVEWPSPETLYLQTAYVRVYTNETINTFQRWHRLLLSPQAAVLK
;
A
#
# COMPACT_ATOMS: atom_id res chain seq x y z
N MET A 1 -2.89 -20.67 85.13
CA MET A 1 -3.32 -20.11 83.82
C MET A 1 -2.09 -19.93 82.95
N SER A 2 -1.88 -20.83 81.99
CA SER A 2 -0.79 -20.76 81.01
C SER A 2 -1.25 -19.93 79.82
N LEU A 3 -0.40 -18.99 79.36
CA LEU A 3 -0.61 -18.23 78.13
C LEU A 3 0.35 -18.80 77.07
N ILE A 4 -0.22 -19.42 76.02
CA ILE A 4 0.52 -19.92 74.86
C ILE A 4 0.56 -18.79 73.82
N ALA A 5 1.77 -18.37 73.43
CA ALA A 5 1.99 -17.45 72.32
C ALA A 5 2.06 -18.25 71.00
N ALA A 6 1.09 -18.05 70.11
CA ALA A 6 1.11 -18.62 68.77
C ALA A 6 1.71 -17.61 67.78
N VAL A 7 2.84 -17.97 67.18
CA VAL A 7 3.49 -17.23 66.09
C VAL A 7 2.81 -17.64 64.77
N ALA A 8 1.95 -16.78 64.23
CA ALA A 8 1.40 -16.96 62.89
C ALA A 8 2.31 -16.27 61.86
N GLY A 9 3.14 -17.05 61.18
CA GLY A 9 3.94 -16.59 60.05
C GLY A 9 3.07 -16.41 58.80
N CYS A 10 2.90 -15.17 58.34
CA CYS A 10 2.33 -14.87 57.03
C CYS A 10 3.34 -15.25 55.93
N LYS A 11 3.24 -16.47 55.38
CA LYS A 11 3.71 -16.75 54.02
C LYS A 11 2.67 -16.19 53.05
N ALA A 12 2.86 -14.95 52.62
CA ALA A 12 2.15 -14.44 51.46
C ALA A 12 2.69 -15.17 50.22
N ILE A 13 1.91 -16.15 49.76
CA ILE A 13 2.08 -16.77 48.45
C ILE A 13 1.80 -15.68 47.43
N THR A 14 2.84 -15.09 46.84
CA THR A 14 2.72 -14.25 45.65
C THR A 14 2.34 -15.16 44.49
N ASN A 15 1.04 -15.43 44.34
CA ASN A 15 0.50 -16.11 43.17
C ASN A 15 0.61 -15.12 42.00
N ARG A 16 1.77 -15.10 41.34
CA ARG A 16 1.99 -14.40 40.07
C ARG A 16 1.09 -15.10 39.05
N GLN A 17 -0.12 -14.59 38.85
CA GLN A 17 -0.91 -14.95 37.69
C GLN A 17 -0.18 -14.39 36.47
N ASP A 18 0.43 -15.28 35.68
CA ASP A 18 0.85 -14.99 34.31
C ASP A 18 -0.41 -14.66 33.49
N VAL A 19 -0.82 -13.39 33.52
CA VAL A 19 -1.88 -12.90 32.62
C VAL A 19 -1.26 -12.80 31.23
N ARG A 20 -1.33 -13.89 30.47
CA ARG A 20 -0.99 -13.86 29.05
C ARG A 20 -2.16 -13.23 28.30
N PRO A 21 -1.93 -12.14 27.53
CA PRO A 21 -2.96 -11.60 26.66
C PRO A 21 -3.38 -12.66 25.65
N LEU A 22 -4.69 -12.85 25.49
CA LEU A 22 -5.27 -13.88 24.63
C LEU A 22 -5.16 -13.53 23.14
N VAL A 23 -4.97 -12.24 22.81
CA VAL A 23 -4.95 -11.73 21.43
C VAL A 23 -3.85 -10.68 21.28
N LEU A 24 -3.16 -10.67 20.13
CA LEU A 24 -2.10 -9.71 19.83
C LEU A 24 -2.55 -8.25 19.78
N ARG A 25 -3.85 -8.01 19.53
CA ARG A 25 -4.49 -6.70 19.64
C ARG A 25 -4.14 -5.97 20.93
N ASP A 26 -4.18 -6.69 22.05
CA ASP A 26 -4.01 -6.13 23.40
C ASP A 26 -2.54 -6.05 23.83
N VAL A 27 -1.63 -6.59 23.02
CA VAL A 27 -0.18 -6.50 23.25
C VAL A 27 0.32 -5.20 22.61
N PRO A 28 0.89 -4.24 23.36
CA PRO A 28 1.54 -3.09 22.76
C PRO A 28 2.61 -3.55 21.77
N ALA A 29 2.73 -2.91 20.61
CA ALA A 29 3.71 -3.30 19.58
C ALA A 29 5.12 -3.53 20.16
N GLN A 30 5.58 -2.64 21.05
CA GLN A 30 6.90 -2.74 21.71
C GLN A 30 7.12 -4.01 22.57
N ARG A 31 6.04 -4.74 22.90
CA ARG A 31 6.06 -5.98 23.70
C ARG A 31 5.76 -7.22 22.86
N LEU A 32 5.85 -7.13 21.53
CA LEU A 32 5.79 -8.30 20.67
C LEU A 32 7.13 -9.05 20.70
N ALA A 33 7.06 -10.36 20.86
CA ALA A 33 8.15 -11.30 20.61
C ALA A 33 8.01 -11.81 19.18
N TYR A 34 9.12 -12.24 18.59
CA TYR A 34 9.12 -12.77 17.24
C TYR A 34 10.02 -13.99 17.08
N ARG A 35 9.67 -14.84 16.11
CA ARG A 35 10.52 -15.90 15.59
C ARG A 35 10.59 -15.77 14.08
N PHE A 36 11.81 -15.70 13.55
CA PHE A 36 12.07 -15.62 12.12
C PHE A 36 12.31 -17.01 11.53
N GLU A 37 11.74 -17.26 10.36
CA GLU A 37 11.91 -18.48 9.58
C GLU A 37 12.18 -18.12 8.12
N ALA A 38 13.33 -18.57 7.61
CA ALA A 38 13.84 -18.22 6.30
C ALA A 38 13.34 -19.16 5.20
N ASP A 39 13.32 -18.65 3.96
CA ASP A 39 13.19 -19.44 2.73
C ASP A 39 11.99 -20.39 2.70
N MET A 40 10.84 -19.84 3.08
CA MET A 40 9.56 -20.50 2.93
C MET A 40 9.13 -20.48 1.46
N GLY A 41 8.30 -21.46 1.07
CA GLY A 41 7.59 -21.38 -0.21
C GLY A 41 6.66 -20.16 -0.25
N ILE A 42 6.19 -19.79 -1.44
CA ILE A 42 5.16 -18.74 -1.58
C ILE A 42 3.96 -19.15 -0.72
N PRO A 43 3.54 -18.33 0.25
CA PRO A 43 2.42 -18.67 1.13
C PRO A 43 1.15 -18.94 0.31
N ALA A 44 0.43 -20.01 0.65
CA ALA A 44 -0.78 -20.40 -0.08
C ALA A 44 -1.84 -19.29 -0.01
N GLU A 45 -1.88 -18.56 1.09
CA GLU A 45 -2.80 -17.42 1.31
C GLU A 45 -2.49 -16.23 0.39
N LEU A 46 -1.29 -16.19 -0.21
CA LEU A 46 -0.84 -15.10 -1.09
C LEU A 46 -0.88 -15.48 -2.58
N GLN A 47 -1.31 -16.70 -2.91
CA GLN A 47 -1.55 -17.11 -4.29
C GLN A 47 -2.78 -16.36 -4.82
N THR A 48 -2.55 -15.18 -5.37
CA THR A 48 -3.62 -14.32 -5.89
C THR A 48 -3.97 -14.78 -7.31
N PRO A 49 -5.25 -14.97 -7.67
CA PRO A 49 -5.64 -15.16 -9.07
C PRO A 49 -5.30 -13.91 -9.89
N GLU A 50 -4.97 -14.10 -11.18
CA GLU A 50 -4.61 -13.04 -12.14
C GLU A 50 -5.61 -11.85 -12.06
N PRO A 51 -5.18 -10.67 -11.58
CA PRO A 51 -6.08 -9.57 -11.21
C PRO A 51 -6.56 -8.73 -12.40
N ASN A 52 -6.38 -9.22 -13.64
CA ASN A 52 -6.39 -8.36 -14.83
C ASN A 52 -7.49 -8.68 -15.84
N GLU A 53 -8.47 -9.53 -15.49
CA GLU A 53 -9.63 -9.73 -16.36
C GLU A 53 -10.59 -8.55 -16.22
N LYS A 54 -10.65 -7.71 -17.26
CA LYS A 54 -11.61 -6.61 -17.36
C LYS A 54 -13.01 -7.19 -17.45
N LEU A 55 -13.96 -6.62 -16.70
CA LEU A 55 -15.36 -7.05 -16.75
C LEU A 55 -15.90 -6.93 -18.18
N ALA A 56 -16.28 -8.07 -18.78
CA ALA A 56 -16.70 -8.14 -20.18
C ALA A 56 -17.86 -7.20 -20.52
N SER A 57 -18.79 -7.01 -19.58
CA SER A 57 -19.93 -6.10 -19.72
C SER A 57 -19.50 -4.64 -19.88
N ILE A 58 -18.49 -4.20 -19.13
CA ILE A 58 -17.92 -2.85 -19.22
C ILE A 58 -16.99 -2.74 -20.43
N GLN A 59 -16.19 -3.77 -20.73
CA GLN A 59 -15.33 -3.78 -21.91
C GLN A 59 -16.13 -3.61 -23.20
N ALA A 60 -17.29 -4.28 -23.31
CA ALA A 60 -18.19 -4.14 -24.46
C ALA A 60 -18.70 -2.70 -24.62
N ASP A 61 -18.97 -2.00 -23.51
CA ASP A 61 -19.36 -0.60 -23.53
C ASP A 61 -18.28 0.30 -24.15
N PHE A 62 -17.04 0.17 -23.67
CA PHE A 62 -15.91 0.95 -24.18
C PHE A 62 -15.64 0.67 -25.66
N THR A 63 -15.74 -0.59 -26.09
CA THR A 63 -15.54 -0.94 -27.49
C THR A 63 -16.65 -0.42 -28.41
N THR A 64 -17.89 -0.30 -27.94
CA THR A 64 -19.05 0.00 -28.80
C THR A 64 -19.51 1.45 -28.75
N ARG A 65 -19.45 2.10 -27.58
CA ARG A 65 -19.98 3.45 -27.36
C ARG A 65 -18.91 4.48 -27.05
N ARG A 66 -17.70 4.07 -26.66
CA ARG A 66 -16.61 4.96 -26.24
C ARG A 66 -15.26 4.56 -26.88
N PRO A 67 -15.20 4.46 -28.23
CA PRO A 67 -14.01 3.95 -28.91
C PRO A 67 -12.76 4.81 -28.68
N ASP A 68 -12.94 6.09 -28.35
CA ASP A 68 -11.86 7.06 -28.09
C ASP A 68 -11.34 6.99 -26.64
N ASP A 69 -12.00 6.24 -25.76
CA ASP A 69 -11.58 6.05 -24.37
C ASP A 69 -10.87 4.71 -24.18
N ALA A 70 -9.67 4.75 -23.60
CA ALA A 70 -8.87 3.54 -23.34
C ALA A 70 -9.21 2.95 -21.97
N LEU A 71 -10.03 1.89 -21.92
CA LEU A 71 -10.30 1.17 -20.67
C LEU A 71 -9.02 0.53 -20.13
N LEU A 72 -8.55 0.99 -18.97
CA LEU A 72 -7.32 0.53 -18.32
C LEU A 72 -7.58 -0.66 -17.40
N ARG A 73 -8.58 -0.55 -16.50
CA ARG A 73 -8.85 -1.53 -15.44
C ARG A 73 -10.32 -1.47 -15.02
N THR A 74 -10.85 -2.59 -14.53
CA THR A 74 -12.12 -2.61 -13.80
C THR A 74 -11.93 -3.07 -12.35
N VAL A 75 -12.65 -2.46 -11.40
CA VAL A 75 -12.58 -2.82 -9.97
C VAL A 75 -13.99 -3.10 -9.45
N ALA A 76 -14.32 -4.38 -9.26
CA ALA A 76 -15.62 -4.81 -8.74
C ALA A 76 -15.78 -4.44 -7.24
N SER A 77 -17.00 -4.09 -6.85
CA SER A 77 -17.34 -3.87 -5.44
C SER A 77 -17.36 -5.20 -4.68
N PRO A 78 -17.09 -5.22 -3.36
CA PRO A 78 -17.03 -6.46 -2.58
C PRO A 78 -18.31 -7.32 -2.59
N ASP A 79 -19.47 -6.68 -2.76
CA ASP A 79 -20.78 -7.35 -2.86
C ASP A 79 -21.18 -7.72 -4.31
N GLY A 80 -20.30 -7.47 -5.28
CA GLY A 80 -20.49 -7.82 -6.69
C GLY A 80 -21.62 -7.07 -7.40
N GLN A 81 -22.15 -5.98 -6.83
CA GLN A 81 -23.26 -5.23 -7.44
C GLN A 81 -22.80 -4.09 -8.35
N ARG A 82 -21.58 -3.60 -8.14
CA ARG A 82 -21.03 -2.43 -8.83
C ARG A 82 -19.62 -2.68 -9.28
N ALA A 83 -19.14 -1.83 -10.17
CA ALA A 83 -17.77 -1.83 -10.60
C ALA A 83 -17.31 -0.41 -10.97
N LEU A 84 -16.02 -0.17 -10.79
CA LEU A 84 -15.35 1.04 -11.25
C LEU A 84 -14.70 0.74 -12.59
N ALA A 85 -14.89 1.61 -13.57
CA ALA A 85 -14.16 1.60 -14.83
C ALA A 85 -13.10 2.70 -14.78
N LEU A 86 -11.82 2.32 -14.86
CA LEU A 86 -10.69 3.24 -14.92
C LEU A 86 -10.26 3.34 -16.37
N TYR A 87 -10.21 4.54 -16.93
CA TYR A 87 -9.92 4.74 -18.34
C TYR A 87 -9.11 6.01 -18.59
N GLY A 88 -8.26 5.98 -19.61
CA GLY A 88 -7.56 7.16 -20.12
C GLY A 88 -8.30 7.79 -21.29
N THR A 89 -8.08 9.09 -21.50
CA THR A 89 -8.58 9.86 -22.65
C THR A 89 -7.41 10.48 -23.41
N GLU A 90 -7.53 10.71 -24.72
CA GLU A 90 -6.44 11.31 -25.51
C GLU A 90 -6.00 12.70 -25.00
N ASP A 91 -6.93 13.45 -24.40
CA ASP A 91 -6.68 14.80 -23.88
C ASP A 91 -5.87 14.83 -22.57
N GLU A 92 -5.61 13.68 -21.94
CA GLU A 92 -4.96 13.61 -20.63
C GLU A 92 -3.52 13.13 -20.71
N PRO A 93 -2.58 13.83 -20.04
CA PRO A 93 -1.19 13.39 -20.02
C PRO A 93 -1.07 12.10 -19.21
N SER A 94 -0.52 11.04 -19.82
CA SER A 94 -0.16 9.81 -19.08
C SER A 94 0.76 10.18 -17.88
N PRO A 95 0.49 9.68 -16.66
CA PRO A 95 -0.38 8.55 -16.30
C PRO A 95 -1.80 8.92 -15.82
N ALA A 96 -2.31 10.10 -16.15
CA ALA A 96 -3.65 10.53 -15.74
C ALA A 96 -4.76 9.61 -16.27
N PHE A 97 -5.80 9.42 -15.46
CA PHE A 97 -7.00 8.68 -15.85
C PHE A 97 -8.27 9.22 -15.17
N ARG A 98 -9.40 8.68 -15.61
CA ARG A 98 -10.75 8.96 -15.12
C ARG A 98 -11.40 7.70 -14.55
N ILE A 99 -12.39 7.91 -13.69
CA ILE A 99 -13.13 6.83 -13.02
C ILE A 99 -14.62 7.05 -13.20
N ASP A 100 -15.28 6.01 -13.73
CA ASP A 100 -16.72 5.94 -13.83
C ASP A 100 -17.26 4.77 -13.02
N LEU A 101 -18.48 4.95 -12.51
CA LEU A 101 -19.21 3.97 -11.75
C LEU A 101 -20.23 3.26 -12.64
N TYR A 102 -20.19 1.93 -12.60
CA TYR A 102 -21.05 1.02 -13.34
C TYR A 102 -21.77 0.08 -12.36
N ALA A 103 -22.95 -0.38 -12.76
CA ALA A 103 -23.51 -1.60 -12.21
C ALA A 103 -22.74 -2.81 -12.78
N ILE A 104 -22.75 -3.94 -12.08
CA ILE A 104 -21.98 -5.12 -12.50
C ILE A 104 -22.41 -5.66 -13.88
N ASP A 105 -23.66 -5.41 -14.27
CA ASP A 105 -24.23 -5.76 -15.58
C ASP A 105 -23.70 -4.89 -16.74
N GLY A 106 -22.84 -3.91 -16.47
CA GLY A 106 -22.27 -3.00 -17.47
C GLY A 106 -23.10 -1.75 -17.72
N ARG A 107 -24.19 -1.53 -16.98
CA ARG A 107 -24.94 -0.27 -17.08
C ARG A 107 -24.18 0.86 -16.40
N PHE A 108 -23.88 1.91 -17.17
CA PHE A 108 -23.30 3.16 -16.66
C PHE A 108 -24.21 3.78 -15.60
N LEU A 109 -23.62 4.18 -14.47
CA LEU A 109 -24.33 4.85 -13.38
C LEU A 109 -23.93 6.31 -13.28
N ARG A 110 -22.62 6.62 -13.23
CA ARG A 110 -22.15 7.99 -12.96
C ARG A 110 -20.68 8.21 -13.24
N ASN A 111 -20.33 9.44 -13.64
CA ASN A 111 -18.95 9.92 -13.61
C ASN A 111 -18.53 10.21 -12.16
N LEU A 112 -17.37 9.72 -11.71
CA LEU A 112 -16.90 10.00 -10.34
C LEU A 112 -16.03 11.26 -10.27
N ILE A 113 -15.29 11.56 -11.33
CA ILE A 113 -14.18 12.52 -11.27
C ILE A 113 -14.60 13.85 -11.92
N PRO A 114 -14.65 14.96 -11.16
CA PRO A 114 -14.93 16.27 -11.73
C PRO A 114 -13.81 16.72 -12.67
N PRO A 115 -14.09 17.60 -13.64
CA PRO A 115 -13.08 18.10 -14.59
C PRO A 115 -11.88 18.80 -13.93
N THR A 116 -12.03 19.26 -12.69
CA THR A 116 -10.99 19.94 -11.90
C THR A 116 -9.98 18.97 -11.28
N LEU A 117 -10.27 17.67 -11.25
CA LEU A 117 -9.39 16.62 -10.74
C LEU A 117 -8.88 15.75 -11.89
N SER A 118 -7.69 15.20 -11.70
CA SER A 118 -7.10 14.16 -12.55
C SER A 118 -6.56 13.06 -11.64
N CYS A 119 -6.96 11.81 -11.89
CA CYS A 119 -6.56 10.68 -11.06
C CYS A 119 -5.21 10.12 -11.50
N VAL A 120 -4.45 9.61 -10.53
CA VAL A 120 -3.15 8.98 -10.73
C VAL A 120 -3.06 7.70 -9.90
N PHE A 121 -2.08 6.84 -10.20
CA PHE A 121 -1.89 5.53 -9.54
C PHE A 121 -3.12 4.60 -9.65
N PRO A 122 -3.46 4.10 -10.86
CA PRO A 122 -4.66 3.27 -11.10
C PRO A 122 -4.70 1.98 -10.27
N GLU A 123 -3.55 1.48 -9.84
CA GLU A 123 -3.40 0.34 -8.94
C GLU A 123 -3.98 0.61 -7.55
N THR A 124 -3.98 1.87 -7.10
CA THR A 124 -4.43 2.26 -5.76
C THR A 124 -5.94 2.43 -5.65
N VAL A 125 -6.67 2.53 -6.76
CA VAL A 125 -8.13 2.69 -6.70
C VAL A 125 -8.77 1.47 -6.05
N ALA A 126 -9.54 1.70 -4.99
CA ALA A 126 -10.06 0.64 -4.16
C ALA A 126 -11.46 0.93 -3.63
N TRP A 127 -12.21 -0.16 -3.41
CA TRP A 127 -13.33 -0.16 -2.48
C TRP A 127 -12.81 -0.48 -1.09
N THR A 128 -13.43 0.12 -0.08
CA THR A 128 -13.35 -0.39 1.30
C THR A 128 -13.83 -1.84 1.38
N SER A 129 -13.36 -2.62 2.35
CA SER A 129 -13.74 -4.05 2.53
C SER A 129 -15.26 -4.22 2.67
N GLY A 130 -15.94 -3.27 3.29
CA GLY A 130 -17.40 -3.25 3.41
C GLY A 130 -18.14 -2.70 2.17
N GLY A 131 -17.40 -2.16 1.19
CA GLY A 131 -17.96 -1.57 -0.03
C GLY A 131 -18.73 -0.26 0.19
N ASN A 132 -18.49 0.43 1.31
CA ASN A 132 -19.19 1.66 1.70
C ASN A 132 -18.59 2.92 1.07
N PHE A 133 -17.30 2.90 0.81
CA PHE A 133 -16.53 4.00 0.27
C PHE A 133 -15.65 3.53 -0.90
N ILE A 134 -15.45 4.47 -1.82
CA ILE A 134 -14.49 4.40 -2.93
C ILE A 134 -13.37 5.39 -2.61
N THR A 135 -12.12 4.96 -2.81
CA THR A 135 -10.94 5.82 -2.67
C THR A 135 -10.06 5.77 -3.90
N PHE A 136 -9.38 6.90 -4.14
CA PHE A 136 -8.41 7.06 -5.21
C PHE A 136 -7.47 8.23 -4.89
N ILE A 137 -6.37 8.30 -5.62
CA ILE A 137 -5.41 9.41 -5.53
C ILE A 137 -5.63 10.33 -6.73
N ALA A 138 -5.68 11.63 -6.49
CA ALA A 138 -5.84 12.62 -7.54
C ALA A 138 -5.13 13.93 -7.19
N HIS A 139 -4.89 14.74 -8.21
CA HIS A 139 -4.42 16.11 -8.09
C HIS A 139 -5.25 17.04 -8.96
N LYS A 140 -4.96 18.34 -8.89
CA LYS A 140 -5.62 19.36 -9.68
C LYS A 140 -5.31 19.15 -11.17
N SER A 141 -6.35 19.05 -11.97
CA SER A 141 -6.20 18.92 -13.43
C SER A 141 -5.58 20.20 -14.01
N VAL A 142 -4.54 20.02 -14.81
CA VAL A 142 -3.94 21.08 -15.63
C VAL A 142 -4.58 21.02 -17.01
N LYS A 143 -5.77 21.61 -17.17
CA LYS A 143 -6.30 21.82 -18.53
C LYS A 143 -5.43 22.87 -19.23
N PRO A 144 -4.93 22.60 -20.45
CA PRO A 144 -4.35 23.65 -21.29
C PRO A 144 -5.40 24.75 -21.48
N ALA A 145 -5.05 25.99 -21.17
CA ALA A 145 -5.87 27.12 -21.61
C ALA A 145 -5.90 27.10 -23.15
N PRO A 146 -7.06 27.28 -23.81
CA PRO A 146 -7.07 27.43 -25.25
C PRO A 146 -6.15 28.60 -25.61
N THR A 147 -5.14 28.33 -26.44
CA THR A 147 -4.26 29.35 -27.00
C THR A 147 -5.14 30.42 -27.62
N PRO A 148 -5.02 31.71 -27.26
CA PRO A 148 -5.83 32.76 -27.87
C PRO A 148 -5.59 32.72 -29.37
N THR A 149 -6.63 32.40 -30.14
CA THR A 149 -6.59 32.45 -31.60
C THR A 149 -6.23 33.90 -31.99
N PRO A 150 -5.18 34.12 -32.79
CA PRO A 150 -4.85 35.47 -33.24
C PRO A 150 -6.05 36.03 -34.03
N PRO A 151 -6.36 37.33 -33.88
CA PRO A 151 -7.53 37.94 -34.50
C PRO A 151 -7.39 37.87 -36.02
N ILE A 152 -8.33 37.19 -36.67
CA ILE A 152 -8.49 37.24 -38.12
C ILE A 152 -9.37 38.45 -38.43
N ASP A 153 -8.81 39.44 -39.12
CA ASP A 153 -9.52 40.62 -39.61
C ASP A 153 -10.54 40.27 -40.72
N LEU A 154 -11.81 40.48 -40.38
CA LEU A 154 -12.95 41.02 -41.18
C LEU A 154 -13.31 40.45 -42.57
N ALA A 155 -14.51 39.87 -42.66
CA ALA A 155 -15.57 40.19 -43.65
C ALA A 155 -16.96 39.70 -43.13
N PRO A 156 -18.10 40.31 -43.53
CA PRO A 156 -19.28 40.47 -42.66
C PRO A 156 -20.24 39.26 -42.59
N GLU A 157 -20.85 39.10 -41.41
CA GLU A 157 -21.87 38.11 -41.06
C GLU A 157 -23.22 38.39 -41.75
N PRO A 158 -24.02 37.34 -42.06
CA PRO A 158 -25.46 37.39 -41.86
C PRO A 158 -25.81 36.89 -40.45
N ASP A 159 -26.66 37.66 -39.78
CA ASP A 159 -27.26 37.39 -38.47
C ASP A 159 -27.60 35.90 -38.26
N SER A 160 -26.87 35.27 -37.34
CA SER A 160 -27.41 34.16 -36.57
C SER A 160 -27.03 34.37 -35.12
N SER A 161 -27.95 34.98 -34.37
CA SER A 161 -27.94 35.03 -32.92
C SER A 161 -28.22 33.63 -32.36
N GLN A 162 -27.29 32.70 -32.57
CA GLN A 162 -27.19 31.51 -31.74
C GLN A 162 -26.40 31.90 -30.49
N LEU A 163 -27.14 32.29 -29.44
CA LEU A 163 -26.63 32.19 -28.08
C LEU A 163 -26.01 30.80 -27.91
N PRO A 164 -24.75 30.67 -27.46
CA PRO A 164 -24.19 29.37 -27.17
C PRO A 164 -25.10 28.70 -26.15
N ALA A 165 -25.65 27.55 -26.52
CA ALA A 165 -26.45 26.73 -25.62
C ALA A 165 -25.62 26.54 -24.34
N PRO A 166 -26.19 26.79 -23.14
CA PRO A 166 -25.50 26.43 -21.92
C PRO A 166 -25.31 24.92 -21.95
N SER A 167 -24.09 24.48 -22.25
CA SER A 167 -23.68 23.10 -22.04
C SER A 167 -23.71 22.90 -20.54
N VAL A 168 -24.82 22.38 -20.02
CA VAL A 168 -24.95 21.95 -18.63
C VAL A 168 -24.07 20.70 -18.53
N ALA A 169 -22.77 20.93 -18.38
CA ALA A 169 -21.86 19.90 -17.90
C ALA A 169 -22.45 19.36 -16.57
N PRO A 170 -22.35 18.05 -16.31
CA PRO A 170 -22.87 17.46 -15.08
C PRO A 170 -22.38 18.29 -13.88
N ALA A 171 -23.33 18.78 -13.08
CA ALA A 171 -23.04 19.67 -11.96
C ALA A 171 -22.35 18.85 -10.86
N PHE A 172 -21.04 18.78 -10.90
CA PHE A 172 -20.25 18.31 -9.77
C PHE A 172 -20.35 19.35 -8.65
N PRO A 173 -20.58 18.93 -7.39
CA PRO A 173 -20.31 19.79 -6.25
C PRO A 173 -18.88 20.31 -6.32
N SER A 174 -18.63 21.51 -5.82
CA SER A 174 -17.26 22.01 -5.71
C SER A 174 -16.47 21.10 -4.78
N VAL A 175 -15.37 20.53 -5.29
CA VAL A 175 -14.43 19.70 -4.54
C VAL A 175 -13.09 20.44 -4.50
N ALA A 176 -12.51 20.55 -3.31
CA ALA A 176 -11.18 21.13 -3.15
C ALA A 176 -10.16 20.29 -3.93
N ALA A 177 -9.32 20.96 -4.72
CA ALA A 177 -8.27 20.36 -5.53
C ALA A 177 -6.92 20.93 -5.14
N PHE A 178 -5.89 20.09 -5.15
CA PHE A 178 -4.53 20.38 -4.68
C PHE A 178 -3.52 20.13 -5.79
N ASN A 179 -2.40 20.86 -5.80
CA ASN A 179 -1.38 20.67 -6.82
C ASN A 179 -0.64 19.33 -6.64
N THR A 180 -0.43 18.92 -5.40
CA THR A 180 0.14 17.60 -5.06
C THR A 180 -0.92 16.51 -4.94
N GLU A 181 -0.55 15.27 -5.23
CA GLU A 181 -1.40 14.09 -5.18
C GLU A 181 -1.97 13.85 -3.79
N GLN A 182 -3.29 13.96 -3.65
CA GLN A 182 -4.04 13.71 -2.40
C GLN A 182 -4.95 12.49 -2.52
N ILE A 183 -5.27 11.89 -1.38
CA ILE A 183 -6.26 10.82 -1.29
C ILE A 183 -7.65 11.44 -1.22
N TYR A 184 -8.55 11.00 -2.10
CA TYR A 184 -9.96 11.36 -2.12
C TYR A 184 -10.83 10.18 -1.72
N ILE A 185 -11.98 10.50 -1.14
CA ILE A 185 -12.98 9.52 -0.72
C ILE A 185 -14.36 9.99 -1.16
N CYS A 186 -15.19 9.05 -1.62
CA CYS A 186 -16.61 9.25 -1.86
C CYS A 186 -17.38 8.02 -1.38
N ASN A 187 -18.70 8.15 -1.22
CA ASN A 187 -19.54 7.03 -0.81
C ASN A 187 -19.70 5.99 -1.93
N ARG A 188 -20.37 4.88 -1.63
CA ARG A 188 -20.59 3.76 -2.55
C ARG A 188 -21.29 4.12 -3.87
N ASP A 189 -22.13 5.15 -3.84
CA ASP A 189 -22.82 5.70 -5.01
C ASP A 189 -21.99 6.78 -5.73
N GLY A 190 -20.83 7.10 -5.15
CA GLY A 190 -19.87 8.10 -5.57
C GLY A 190 -20.22 9.54 -5.18
N TYR A 191 -21.30 9.76 -4.43
CA TYR A 191 -21.60 11.08 -3.88
C TYR A 191 -20.66 11.40 -2.71
N ASP A 192 -20.76 12.62 -2.19
CA ASP A 192 -19.95 13.11 -1.07
C ASP A 192 -18.44 13.04 -1.34
N LEU A 193 -18.06 13.29 -2.60
CA LEU A 193 -16.65 13.35 -2.98
C LEU A 193 -15.97 14.50 -2.24
N ARG A 194 -14.92 14.15 -1.48
CA ARG A 194 -14.11 15.10 -0.73
C ARG A 194 -12.66 14.61 -0.62
N PRO A 195 -11.70 15.53 -0.45
CA PRO A 195 -10.37 15.14 -0.04
C PRO A 195 -10.42 14.49 1.35
N LEU A 196 -9.69 13.39 1.49
CA LEU A 196 -9.39 12.78 2.78
C LEU A 196 -8.07 13.33 3.34
N THR A 197 -7.12 13.67 2.46
CA THR A 197 -5.89 14.39 2.79
C THR A 197 -5.88 15.76 2.12
N ALA A 198 -5.27 16.76 2.77
CA ALA A 198 -5.29 18.15 2.31
C ALA A 198 -3.95 18.88 2.54
N ARG A 199 -2.84 18.13 2.57
CA ARG A 199 -1.52 18.69 2.90
C ARG A 199 -0.73 18.95 1.63
N GLU A 200 -0.81 20.18 1.14
CA GLU A 200 0.04 20.68 0.04
C GLU A 200 1.53 20.47 0.34
N GLY A 201 2.29 20.16 -0.71
CA GLY A 201 3.71 19.84 -0.62
C GLY A 201 4.01 18.38 -0.26
N LEU A 202 2.98 17.53 -0.10
CA LEU A 202 3.13 16.09 0.07
C LEU A 202 2.39 15.32 -1.01
N ILE A 203 3.11 14.39 -1.62
CA ILE A 203 2.63 13.45 -2.61
C ILE A 203 2.26 12.15 -1.89
N TYR A 204 0.98 11.81 -1.88
CA TYR A 204 0.50 10.49 -1.44
C TYR A 204 0.46 9.58 -2.67
N PHE A 205 1.02 8.38 -2.58
CA PHE A 205 1.18 7.50 -3.76
C PHE A 205 0.86 6.02 -3.52
N TYR A 206 0.69 5.60 -2.26
CA TYR A 206 0.16 4.27 -1.92
C TYR A 206 -0.68 4.37 -0.65
N TYR A 207 -1.69 3.51 -0.54
CA TYR A 207 -2.41 3.30 0.71
C TYR A 207 -3.00 1.91 0.83
N SER A 208 -3.36 1.54 2.06
CA SER A 208 -4.07 0.30 2.41
C SER A 208 -5.12 0.57 3.47
N TRP A 209 -6.32 0.03 3.27
CA TRP A 209 -7.44 0.16 4.20
C TRP A 209 -7.31 -0.80 5.37
N ALA A 210 -7.68 -0.32 6.57
CA ALA A 210 -7.93 -1.21 7.69
C ALA A 210 -9.06 -2.20 7.32
N PRO A 211 -8.96 -3.49 7.66
CA PRO A 211 -10.00 -4.48 7.36
C PRO A 211 -11.41 -4.08 7.82
N ASP A 212 -11.54 -3.37 8.95
CA ASP A 212 -12.80 -2.84 9.49
C ASP A 212 -13.22 -1.45 8.94
N ASN A 213 -12.42 -0.85 8.06
CA ASN A 213 -12.62 0.44 7.39
C ASN A 213 -12.55 1.69 8.30
N HIS A 214 -12.00 1.60 9.52
CA HIS A 214 -11.93 2.78 10.41
C HIS A 214 -10.89 3.82 9.97
N ALA A 215 -9.84 3.38 9.27
CA ALA A 215 -8.73 4.21 8.84
C ALA A 215 -8.02 3.58 7.63
N LEU A 216 -7.10 4.34 7.04
CA LEU A 216 -6.13 3.84 6.08
C LEU A 216 -4.71 4.16 6.54
N VAL A 217 -3.75 3.39 6.04
CA VAL A 217 -2.33 3.75 6.12
C VAL A 217 -1.86 4.15 4.73
N ALA A 218 -1.09 5.22 4.61
CA ALA A 218 -0.55 5.69 3.34
C ALA A 218 0.96 5.91 3.42
N LEU A 219 1.61 5.90 2.26
CA LEU A 219 2.95 6.43 2.08
C LEU A 219 2.85 7.81 1.44
N ALA A 220 3.58 8.77 2.01
CA ALA A 220 3.72 10.10 1.42
C ALA A 220 5.16 10.63 1.54
N CYS A 221 5.60 11.36 0.53
CA CYS A 221 6.89 12.06 0.53
C CYS A 221 6.72 13.51 0.08
N LYS A 222 7.77 14.30 0.26
CA LYS A 222 7.81 15.67 -0.26
C LYS A 222 8.06 15.65 -1.77
N GLU A 223 7.59 16.66 -2.49
CA GLU A 223 7.79 16.80 -3.95
C GLU A 223 9.27 16.68 -4.34
N ASN A 224 10.18 17.33 -3.61
CA ASN A 224 11.60 17.25 -3.90
C ASN A 224 12.20 15.85 -3.69
N GLU A 225 11.66 15.07 -2.75
CA GLU A 225 12.06 13.68 -2.52
C GLU A 225 11.55 12.78 -3.65
N TRP A 226 10.32 13.02 -4.12
CA TRP A 226 9.73 12.36 -5.28
C TRP A 226 10.57 12.58 -6.54
N ASP A 227 10.80 13.84 -6.90
CA ASP A 227 11.57 14.24 -8.09
C ASP A 227 12.98 13.67 -8.09
N ALA A 228 13.65 13.65 -6.93
CA ALA A 228 15.00 13.13 -6.79
C ALA A 228 15.06 11.62 -7.06
N ARG A 229 14.03 10.87 -6.65
CA ARG A 229 13.94 9.42 -6.88
C ARG A 229 13.60 9.11 -8.33
N GLU A 230 12.66 9.84 -8.92
CA GLU A 230 12.30 9.68 -10.34
C GLU A 230 13.52 9.91 -11.25
N LYS A 231 14.26 11.01 -11.03
CA LYS A 231 15.51 11.31 -11.75
C LYS A 231 16.60 10.23 -11.57
N SER A 232 16.53 9.48 -10.48
CA SER A 232 17.46 8.40 -10.15
C SER A 232 16.93 7.02 -10.53
N PHE A 233 15.78 6.93 -11.22
CA PHE A 233 15.09 5.69 -11.55
C PHE A 233 14.92 4.75 -10.33
N ARG A 234 14.52 5.32 -9.19
CA ARG A 234 14.21 4.57 -7.97
C ARG A 234 12.71 4.48 -7.78
N LEU A 235 12.27 3.42 -7.12
CA LEU A 235 10.88 3.30 -6.70
C LEU A 235 10.49 4.48 -5.79
N PRO A 236 9.22 4.93 -5.85
CA PRO A 236 8.66 5.82 -4.86
C PRO A 236 8.92 5.31 -3.45
N ALA A 237 9.38 6.21 -2.58
CA ALA A 237 9.58 5.92 -1.17
C ALA A 237 9.01 7.06 -0.34
N GLY A 238 8.39 6.72 0.79
CA GLY A 238 7.65 7.69 1.57
C GLY A 238 7.55 7.28 3.03
N ARG A 239 7.05 8.21 3.83
CA ARG A 239 6.86 8.02 5.26
C ARG A 239 5.47 7.44 5.53
N PRO A 240 5.36 6.38 6.34
CA PRO A 240 4.07 5.79 6.68
C PRO A 240 3.26 6.73 7.57
N ARG A 241 2.00 6.93 7.20
CA ARG A 241 1.03 7.79 7.89
C ARG A 241 -0.26 7.05 8.09
N LEU A 242 -0.83 7.15 9.29
CA LEU A 242 -2.19 6.68 9.59
C LEU A 242 -3.16 7.83 9.35
N ILE A 243 -4.20 7.59 8.56
CA ILE A 243 -5.21 8.59 8.18
C ILE A 243 -6.58 8.04 8.57
N ALA A 244 -7.25 8.71 9.49
CA ALA A 244 -8.62 8.39 9.88
C ALA A 244 -9.60 8.93 8.82
N ILE A 245 -10.83 8.38 8.81
CA ILE A 245 -11.87 8.73 7.81
C ILE A 245 -12.34 10.20 7.90
N ASP A 246 -12.10 10.85 9.03
CA ASP A 246 -12.36 12.28 9.24
C ASP A 246 -11.25 13.18 8.67
N GLY A 247 -10.17 12.59 8.15
CA GLY A 247 -9.00 13.29 7.60
C GLY A 247 -7.91 13.56 8.63
N ASN A 248 -8.07 13.13 9.89
CA ASN A 248 -7.02 13.24 10.89
C ASN A 248 -5.84 12.34 10.53
N GLU A 249 -4.64 12.92 10.55
CA GLU A 249 -3.42 12.26 10.11
C GLU A 249 -2.39 12.17 11.23
N ARG A 250 -1.76 10.99 11.38
CA ARG A 250 -0.65 10.73 12.29
C ARG A 250 0.53 10.11 11.55
N LEU A 251 1.69 10.77 11.61
CA LEU A 251 2.96 10.20 11.14
C LEU A 251 3.33 8.99 12.02
N LEU A 252 3.63 7.85 11.40
CA LEU A 252 4.04 6.64 12.10
C LEU A 252 5.56 6.55 12.27
N ASP A 253 6.32 6.94 11.24
CA ASP A 253 7.78 6.99 11.26
C ASP A 253 8.29 8.10 10.32
N ASP A 254 9.47 8.65 10.62
CA ASP A 254 10.10 9.69 9.81
C ASP A 254 11.07 9.13 8.74
N GLN A 255 11.36 7.83 8.80
CA GLN A 255 12.11 7.14 7.77
C GLN A 255 11.26 6.91 6.53
N ILE A 256 11.90 7.00 5.36
CA ILE A 256 11.28 6.66 4.08
C ILE A 256 11.37 5.16 3.81
N THR A 257 10.32 4.61 3.22
CA THR A 257 10.28 3.21 2.80
C THR A 257 9.64 3.07 1.42
N GLU A 258 10.14 2.10 0.65
CA GLU A 258 9.54 1.61 -0.60
C GLU A 258 8.50 0.51 -0.36
N THR A 259 8.45 -0.04 0.86
CA THR A 259 7.58 -1.16 1.21
C THR A 259 6.18 -0.67 1.58
N LEU A 260 5.18 -1.15 0.86
CA LEU A 260 3.78 -0.84 1.13
C LEU A 260 3.40 -1.31 2.56
N PRO A 261 2.83 -0.40 3.39
CA PRO A 261 2.38 -0.76 4.73
C PRO A 261 1.13 -1.65 4.69
N VAL A 262 1.07 -2.63 5.58
CA VAL A 262 -0.04 -3.58 5.69
C VAL A 262 -0.68 -3.56 7.08
N TRP A 263 -1.96 -3.89 7.13
CA TRP A 263 -2.73 -3.98 8.37
C TRP A 263 -2.72 -5.39 8.93
N SER A 264 -2.71 -5.50 10.26
CA SER A 264 -3.14 -6.74 10.91
C SER A 264 -4.62 -6.99 10.61
N LEU A 265 -5.02 -8.26 10.50
CA LEU A 265 -6.39 -8.64 10.13
C LEU A 265 -7.46 -8.12 11.13
N ASP A 266 -7.08 -7.94 12.39
CA ASP A 266 -7.93 -7.38 13.44
C ASP A 266 -7.96 -5.83 13.47
N SER A 267 -7.35 -5.18 12.47
CA SER A 267 -7.26 -3.72 12.30
C SER A 267 -6.57 -2.99 13.46
N SER A 268 -5.83 -3.69 14.32
CA SER A 268 -5.24 -3.08 15.52
C SER A 268 -3.83 -2.53 15.31
N LYS A 269 -3.10 -3.06 14.33
CA LYS A 269 -1.69 -2.73 14.08
C LYS A 269 -1.41 -2.57 12.59
N VAL A 270 -0.33 -1.86 12.31
CA VAL A 270 0.22 -1.66 10.96
C VAL A 270 1.67 -2.11 10.96
N ALA A 271 2.11 -2.76 9.89
CA ALA A 271 3.51 -3.11 9.66
C ALA A 271 4.04 -2.51 8.36
N THR A 272 5.32 -2.14 8.35
CA THR A 272 6.09 -1.82 7.14
C THR A 272 7.55 -2.23 7.34
N ALA A 273 8.34 -2.31 6.28
CA ALA A 273 9.75 -2.67 6.36
C ALA A 273 10.65 -1.52 5.89
N PHE A 274 11.87 -1.48 6.44
CA PHE A 274 12.94 -0.54 6.09
C PHE A 274 14.19 -1.35 5.79
N GLU A 275 14.43 -1.64 4.52
CA GLU A 275 15.52 -2.48 4.01
C GLU A 275 15.63 -3.85 4.72
N THR A 276 16.21 -3.89 5.93
CA THR A 276 16.50 -5.10 6.70
C THR A 276 15.82 -5.11 8.07
N HIS A 277 14.87 -4.21 8.32
CA HIS A 277 14.14 -4.12 9.58
C HIS A 277 12.65 -4.07 9.29
N LEU A 278 11.85 -4.63 10.20
CA LEU A 278 10.40 -4.52 10.16
C LEU A 278 9.95 -3.62 11.31
N ALA A 279 9.11 -2.64 11.02
CA ALA A 279 8.47 -1.81 12.02
C ALA A 279 6.99 -2.19 12.17
N ILE A 280 6.51 -2.28 13.41
CA ILE A 280 5.11 -2.55 13.76
C ILE A 280 4.62 -1.40 14.64
N TYR A 281 3.48 -0.81 14.30
CA TYR A 281 2.87 0.31 15.01
C TYR A 281 1.50 -0.08 15.54
N ASP A 282 1.18 0.36 16.75
CA ASP A 282 -0.20 0.34 17.22
C ASP A 282 -1.02 1.40 16.47
N ALA A 283 -2.14 0.98 15.89
CA ALA A 283 -2.98 1.84 15.05
C ALA A 283 -4.32 2.21 15.72
N ALA A 284 -4.89 1.32 16.53
CA ALA A 284 -6.24 1.46 17.11
C ALA A 284 -6.29 1.97 18.57
N THR A 285 -5.20 2.52 19.11
CA THR A 285 -5.09 2.93 20.53
C THR A 285 -4.69 4.39 20.70
N ASN A 286 -5.18 5.00 21.77
CA ASN A 286 -4.86 6.38 22.17
C ASN A 286 -3.46 6.51 22.80
N LYS A 287 -2.77 5.39 23.06
CA LYS A 287 -1.38 5.35 23.56
C LYS A 287 -0.54 4.46 22.65
N PRO A 288 -0.30 4.87 21.39
CA PRO A 288 0.36 4.03 20.42
C PRO A 288 1.82 3.77 20.83
N THR A 289 2.25 2.53 20.70
CA THR A 289 3.67 2.14 20.79
C THR A 289 4.13 1.63 19.43
N GLN A 290 5.45 1.47 19.29
CA GLN A 290 6.07 0.92 18.08
C GLN A 290 7.14 -0.10 18.46
N ALA A 291 7.34 -1.09 17.59
CA ALA A 291 8.46 -2.01 17.65
C ALA A 291 9.27 -1.93 16.36
N LEU A 292 10.59 -2.00 16.51
CA LEU A 292 11.53 -2.18 15.42
C LEU A 292 12.18 -3.55 15.58
N ILE A 293 11.98 -4.42 14.59
CA ILE A 293 12.47 -5.80 14.57
C ILE A 293 13.67 -5.84 13.63
N PRO A 294 14.91 -5.98 14.16
CA PRO A 294 16.10 -6.11 13.34
C PRO A 294 16.18 -7.50 12.73
N LEU A 295 16.23 -7.55 11.40
CA LEU A 295 16.29 -8.79 10.63
C LEU A 295 17.58 -8.93 9.82
N ARG A 296 18.47 -7.93 9.83
CA ARG A 296 19.71 -7.94 9.05
C ARG A 296 20.52 -9.23 9.23
N ASP A 297 20.85 -9.59 10.46
CA ASP A 297 21.68 -10.77 10.72
C ASP A 297 20.98 -12.07 10.33
N ALA A 298 19.67 -12.14 10.58
CA ALA A 298 18.84 -13.28 10.21
C ALA A 298 18.74 -13.45 8.68
N LEU A 299 18.62 -12.34 7.95
CA LEU A 299 18.59 -12.31 6.48
C LEU A 299 19.96 -12.64 5.88
N VAL A 300 21.06 -12.16 6.47
CA VAL A 300 22.41 -12.53 6.04
C VAL A 300 22.64 -14.04 6.23
N ALA A 301 22.27 -14.58 7.40
CA ALA A 301 22.37 -16.02 7.67
C ALA A 301 21.52 -16.84 6.68
N ALA A 302 20.30 -16.38 6.38
CA ALA A 302 19.44 -16.99 5.38
C ALA A 302 20.10 -16.99 3.99
N SER A 303 20.74 -15.89 3.58
CA SER A 303 21.41 -15.81 2.27
C SER A 303 22.63 -16.72 2.16
N ILE A 304 23.42 -16.87 3.22
CA ILE A 304 24.53 -17.83 3.27
C ILE A 304 24.00 -19.26 3.05
N ALA A 305 22.97 -19.64 3.81
CA ALA A 305 22.35 -20.96 3.71
C ALA A 305 21.76 -21.23 2.30
N TYR A 306 21.17 -20.22 1.67
CA TYR A 306 20.64 -20.29 0.31
C TYR A 306 21.73 -20.57 -0.73
N GLU A 307 22.87 -19.87 -0.64
CA GLU A 307 23.99 -20.08 -1.55
C GLU A 307 24.65 -21.44 -1.37
N GLU A 308 24.84 -21.90 -0.12
CA GLU A 308 25.37 -23.24 0.17
C GLU A 308 24.49 -24.35 -0.43
N LYS A 309 23.16 -24.22 -0.27
CA LYS A 309 22.18 -25.15 -0.84
C LYS A 309 22.28 -25.18 -2.37
N ASN A 310 22.36 -24.03 -3.02
CA ASN A 310 22.41 -23.94 -4.48
C ASN A 310 23.77 -24.34 -5.07
N ALA A 311 24.87 -24.14 -4.33
CA ALA A 311 26.20 -24.61 -4.72
C ALA A 311 26.30 -26.15 -4.65
N SER A 312 25.67 -26.77 -3.65
CA SER A 312 25.66 -28.24 -3.50
C SER A 312 24.83 -28.95 -4.59
N GLY A 313 23.79 -28.31 -5.12
CA GLY A 313 22.95 -28.86 -6.20
C GLY A 313 23.60 -28.87 -7.59
N LYS A 314 24.68 -28.10 -7.80
CA LYS A 314 25.44 -28.06 -9.07
C LYS A 314 26.57 -29.09 -9.16
N LYS A 315 26.82 -29.90 -8.13
CA LYS A 315 27.87 -30.95 -8.11
C LYS A 315 27.39 -32.33 -8.61
N LYS A 316 26.72 -32.38 -9.76
CA LYS A 316 26.51 -33.62 -10.53
C LYS A 316 26.72 -33.39 -12.03
N SER A 317 27.89 -32.88 -12.42
CA SER A 317 28.56 -33.30 -13.65
C SER A 317 30.04 -32.93 -13.59
N ASP A 318 30.85 -33.91 -13.96
CA ASP A 318 32.26 -33.87 -14.32
C ASP A 318 33.32 -33.79 -13.22
N ASP A 319 33.99 -34.94 -13.08
CA ASP A 319 35.38 -35.08 -12.67
C ASP A 319 36.25 -34.02 -13.36
N ASN A 320 36.69 -33.03 -12.61
CA ASN A 320 38.06 -32.56 -12.76
C ASN A 320 38.60 -32.08 -11.41
N LYS A 321 39.48 -32.91 -10.84
CA LYS A 321 40.33 -32.52 -9.71
C LYS A 321 41.35 -31.53 -10.23
N ASP A 322 41.11 -30.23 -10.04
CA ASP A 322 42.19 -29.32 -9.72
C ASP A 322 41.71 -27.99 -9.11
N LYS A 323 42.46 -27.58 -8.08
CA LYS A 323 42.38 -26.33 -7.29
C LYS A 323 41.15 -26.15 -6.38
N LEU A 324 41.29 -26.70 -5.18
CA LEU A 324 40.75 -26.12 -3.96
C LEU A 324 41.43 -24.76 -3.71
N GLU A 325 40.81 -23.66 -4.15
CA GLU A 325 40.98 -22.39 -3.43
C GLU A 325 40.05 -22.41 -2.20
N PRO A 326 40.56 -22.08 -1.00
CA PRO A 326 39.72 -21.93 0.18
C PRO A 326 38.74 -20.77 -0.03
N ALA A 327 37.53 -20.97 0.51
CA ALA A 327 36.41 -20.05 0.46
C ALA A 327 36.86 -18.59 0.64
N ARG A 328 36.50 -17.75 -0.34
CA ARG A 328 36.63 -16.30 -0.20
C ARG A 328 35.86 -15.87 1.04
N THR A 329 36.60 -15.45 2.06
CA THR A 329 36.10 -14.56 3.10
C THR A 329 35.82 -13.20 2.47
N SER A 330 34.72 -13.09 1.71
CA SER A 330 34.20 -11.76 1.37
C SER A 330 33.75 -11.11 2.67
N GLN A 331 34.39 -10.01 3.07
CA GLN A 331 34.03 -9.20 4.24
C GLN A 331 32.68 -8.47 4.10
N GLY A 332 31.79 -8.94 3.22
CA GLY A 332 30.51 -8.33 2.90
C GLY A 332 29.39 -9.37 2.84
N PRO A 333 28.12 -8.91 2.84
CA PRO A 333 26.97 -9.79 2.73
C PRO A 333 27.03 -10.58 1.41
N PRO A 334 26.51 -11.82 1.39
CA PRO A 334 26.51 -12.67 0.19
C PRO A 334 25.69 -12.02 -0.95
N PRO A 335 26.01 -12.26 -2.24
CA PRO A 335 25.27 -11.68 -3.38
C PRO A 335 23.75 -11.90 -3.35
N SER A 336 23.28 -12.97 -2.72
CA SER A 336 21.84 -13.26 -2.53
C SER A 336 21.19 -12.48 -1.37
N PHE A 337 21.93 -11.64 -0.65
CA PHE A 337 21.40 -10.74 0.38
C PHE A 337 20.69 -9.54 -0.26
N ASN A 338 19.40 -9.43 0.01
CA ASN A 338 18.51 -8.45 -0.60
C ASN A 338 17.63 -7.77 0.44
N PRO A 339 17.20 -6.52 0.20
CA PRO A 339 16.27 -5.83 1.09
C PRO A 339 14.90 -6.50 1.06
N ILE A 340 14.12 -6.24 2.11
CA ILE A 340 12.69 -6.51 2.17
C ILE A 340 12.00 -5.52 1.23
N VAL A 341 11.23 -6.06 0.29
CA VAL A 341 10.50 -5.29 -0.74
C VAL A 341 8.99 -5.40 -0.61
N ARG A 342 8.50 -6.39 0.18
CA ARG A 342 7.08 -6.62 0.40
C ARG A 342 6.85 -7.21 1.78
N VAL A 343 5.76 -6.79 2.42
CA VAL A 343 5.26 -7.32 3.69
C VAL A 343 3.80 -7.71 3.48
N GLU A 344 3.39 -8.83 4.04
CA GLU A 344 2.01 -9.33 4.00
C GLU A 344 1.60 -9.83 5.38
N TRP A 345 0.40 -9.49 5.84
CA TRP A 345 -0.08 -9.82 7.19
C TRP A 345 -1.42 -10.59 7.18
N PRO A 346 -1.47 -11.81 6.60
CA PRO A 346 -2.72 -12.52 6.37
C PRO A 346 -3.36 -13.08 7.64
N SER A 347 -2.61 -13.25 8.74
CA SER A 347 -3.15 -13.73 10.01
C SER A 347 -2.54 -12.97 11.20
N PRO A 348 -3.24 -12.85 12.34
CA PRO A 348 -2.78 -12.02 13.46
C PRO A 348 -1.33 -12.31 13.89
N GLU A 349 -0.96 -13.58 13.94
CA GLU A 349 0.34 -14.05 14.44
C GLU A 349 1.40 -14.22 13.36
N THR A 350 1.06 -14.10 12.07
CA THR A 350 1.99 -14.41 10.98
C THR A 350 2.14 -13.25 10.02
N LEU A 351 3.38 -12.76 9.92
CA LEU A 351 3.83 -11.84 8.90
C LEU A 351 4.71 -12.57 7.89
N TYR A 352 4.53 -12.26 6.61
CA TYR A 352 5.39 -12.72 5.54
C TYR A 352 6.19 -11.56 4.97
N LEU A 353 7.45 -11.83 4.64
CA LEU A 353 8.39 -10.86 4.11
C LEU A 353 8.93 -11.39 2.79
N GLN A 354 8.87 -10.60 1.73
CA GLN A 354 9.57 -10.91 0.50
C GLN A 354 10.86 -10.08 0.43
N THR A 355 11.98 -10.74 0.19
CA THR A 355 13.23 -10.06 -0.16
C THR A 355 13.52 -10.24 -1.65
N ALA A 356 13.99 -9.18 -2.31
CA ALA A 356 14.37 -9.24 -3.72
C ALA A 356 15.32 -8.12 -4.11
N TYR A 357 16.08 -8.33 -5.18
CA TYR A 357 16.77 -7.26 -5.88
C TYR A 357 15.79 -6.58 -6.83
N VAL A 358 15.50 -5.30 -6.63
CA VAL A 358 14.60 -4.54 -7.50
C VAL A 358 15.34 -3.35 -8.11
N ARG A 359 15.27 -3.23 -9.44
CA ARG A 359 15.81 -2.08 -10.17
C ARG A 359 14.84 -1.64 -11.25
N VAL A 360 14.53 -0.35 -11.26
CA VAL A 360 13.66 0.25 -12.26
C VAL A 360 14.53 0.82 -13.38
N TYR A 361 14.19 0.47 -14.62
CA TYR A 361 14.68 1.10 -15.84
C TYR A 361 13.49 1.78 -16.52
N THR A 362 13.76 2.66 -17.48
CA THR A 362 12.74 3.41 -18.21
C THR A 362 11.65 2.53 -18.84
N ASN A 363 11.98 1.29 -19.22
CA ASN A 363 11.06 0.39 -19.92
C ASN A 363 10.76 -0.92 -19.16
N GLU A 364 11.50 -1.24 -18.10
CA GLU A 364 11.35 -2.52 -17.40
C GLU A 364 11.76 -2.42 -15.93
N THR A 365 11.13 -3.23 -15.08
CA THR A 365 11.58 -3.43 -13.69
C THR A 365 12.20 -4.82 -13.57
N ILE A 366 13.50 -4.87 -13.24
CA ILE A 366 14.20 -6.12 -12.97
C ILE A 366 13.92 -6.50 -11.52
N ASN A 367 13.37 -7.69 -11.33
CA ASN A 367 13.11 -8.27 -10.01
C ASN A 367 13.71 -9.69 -9.96
N THR A 368 14.79 -9.86 -9.20
CA THR A 368 15.52 -11.13 -9.10
C THR A 368 15.75 -11.55 -7.65
N PHE A 369 16.09 -12.83 -7.44
CA PHE A 369 16.34 -13.41 -6.11
C PHE A 369 15.17 -13.29 -5.12
N GLN A 370 13.94 -13.38 -5.62
CA GLN A 370 12.74 -13.35 -4.79
C GLN A 370 12.74 -14.52 -3.80
N ARG A 371 12.66 -14.20 -2.52
CA ARG A 371 12.62 -15.18 -1.43
C ARG A 371 11.58 -14.75 -0.40
N TRP A 372 10.81 -15.71 0.07
CA TRP A 372 9.80 -15.49 1.10
C TRP A 372 10.31 -15.97 2.46
N HIS A 373 10.06 -15.17 3.47
CA HIS A 373 10.39 -15.45 4.87
C HIS A 373 9.14 -15.26 5.72
N ARG A 374 9.11 -15.91 6.88
CA ARG A 374 8.00 -15.84 7.82
C ARG A 374 8.47 -15.28 9.16
N LEU A 375 7.65 -14.42 9.75
CA LEU A 375 7.82 -13.88 11.08
C LEU A 375 6.60 -14.26 11.92
N LEU A 376 6.81 -15.11 12.91
CA LEU A 376 5.78 -15.50 13.87
C LEU A 376 5.82 -14.55 15.06
N LEU A 377 4.73 -13.83 15.28
CA LEU A 377 4.56 -12.87 16.37
C LEU A 377 3.88 -13.54 17.57
N SER A 378 4.31 -13.16 18.76
CA SER A 378 3.69 -13.62 20.02
C SER A 378 3.80 -12.54 21.09
N PRO A 379 3.01 -12.59 22.17
CA PRO A 379 3.26 -11.72 23.31
C PRO A 379 4.61 -12.03 23.96
N GLN A 380 5.42 -11.01 24.27
CA GLN A 380 6.55 -11.21 25.17
C GLN A 380 6.03 -11.68 26.53
N ALA A 381 6.69 -12.68 27.11
CA ALA A 381 6.40 -13.09 28.49
C ALA A 381 6.61 -11.88 29.40
N ALA A 382 5.52 -11.37 29.99
CA ALA A 382 5.62 -10.27 30.94
C ALA A 382 6.33 -10.79 32.19
N VAL A 383 7.59 -10.40 32.40
CA VAL A 383 8.18 -10.51 33.72
C VAL A 383 7.51 -9.44 34.57
N LEU A 384 6.44 -9.81 35.28
CA LEU A 384 5.83 -8.98 36.32
C LEU A 384 6.92 -8.69 37.37
N LYS A 385 7.47 -7.47 37.33
CA LYS A 385 8.38 -6.98 38.38
C LYS A 385 7.59 -6.70 39.64
#